data_AF-A0A8B7P771-F1
#
_entry.id   AF-A0A8B7P771-F1
#
_cell.length_a   1.000
_cell.length_b   1.000
_cell.length_c   1.000
_cell.angle_alpha   90.00
_cell.angle_beta   90.00
_cell.angle_gamma   90.00
#
_symmetry.space_group_name_H-M   'P 1'
#
loop_
_entity.id
_entity.type
_entity.pdbx_description
1 polymer ?
#
loop_
_entity_poly.entity_id
_entity_poly.type
_entity_poly.pdbx_seq_one_letter_code
_entity_poly.pdbx_strand_id
1 'polypeptide(L)'
;MAFAYVGSLKDLLARGEFPSESSIFRLHYQFTTALCIGGSIFLTANEFFGETINCMTDLEANVINTYCWIKSTFTMDDYQYREVGKSVAQPGVLSPEGYTEEELEAKWTFHNYYQWVVFFLCFQAALFYLPKLIWNTVEGGLMGSIANGLNKTLYKDEDVGDRKKVVVEYIITHIKMHNGYVFKYWGCELFCFVNLILQMYFVDTFLGHQFLTYGTEVVNYSNMDQTERVDPMIYIFPRMTKCIFHKYGSSGSIERHDAFCLLPLNILNEKIFILQWFWFIFLATLFGLLIVYRIMLLALPGLRPRVMHQHNRAVPMEALEAFTSKTRIGDWWILYVLSKNIDPLIYKDIMSKLAKEIETNASNNPYPSSAPSMFASSSV
;
A
#
# COMPACT_ATOMS: atom_id res chain seq x y z
N MET A 1 -12.14 24.67 -5.14
CA MET A 1 -12.28 23.26 -5.56
C MET A 1 -11.52 22.27 -4.68
N ALA A 2 -10.36 22.62 -4.08
CA ALA A 2 -9.57 21.71 -3.23
C ALA A 2 -10.33 21.07 -2.04
N PHE A 3 -11.23 21.79 -1.37
CA PHE A 3 -11.97 21.28 -0.21
C PHE A 3 -12.94 20.12 -0.50
N ALA A 4 -13.43 20.00 -1.74
CA ALA A 4 -14.30 18.89 -2.14
C ALA A 4 -13.54 17.55 -2.18
N TYR A 5 -12.27 17.59 -2.62
CA TYR A 5 -11.41 16.40 -2.67
C TYR A 5 -10.98 15.94 -1.28
N VAL A 6 -10.78 16.87 -0.33
CA VAL A 6 -10.47 16.54 1.07
C VAL A 6 -11.64 15.82 1.75
N GLY A 7 -12.88 16.20 1.45
CA GLY A 7 -14.07 15.49 1.94
C GLY A 7 -14.11 14.04 1.45
N SER A 8 -13.88 13.82 0.16
CA SER A 8 -13.81 12.48 -0.43
C SER A 8 -12.67 11.62 0.13
N LEU A 9 -11.52 12.24 0.44
CA LEU A 9 -10.39 11.55 1.07
C LEU A 9 -10.68 11.17 2.54
N LYS A 10 -11.40 12.02 3.27
CA LYS A 10 -11.84 11.73 4.63
C LYS A 10 -12.81 10.54 4.65
N ASP A 11 -13.72 10.48 3.70
CA ASP A 11 -14.64 9.35 3.56
C ASP A 11 -13.90 8.07 3.17
N LEU A 12 -12.88 8.16 2.30
CA LEU A 12 -11.99 7.05 1.98
C LEU A 12 -11.25 6.54 3.22
N LEU A 13 -10.85 7.43 4.15
CA LEU A 13 -10.14 7.12 5.39
C LEU A 13 -11.05 6.73 6.57
N ALA A 14 -12.38 6.82 6.41
CA ALA A 14 -13.32 6.45 7.45
C ALA A 14 -13.31 4.93 7.72
N ARG A 15 -13.44 4.55 8.98
CA ARG A 15 -13.56 3.14 9.37
C ARG A 15 -15.00 2.67 9.14
N GLY A 16 -15.19 1.54 8.47
CA GLY A 16 -16.51 0.91 8.35
C GLY A 16 -17.09 0.47 9.70
N GLU A 17 -18.41 0.32 9.78
CA GLU A 17 -19.14 0.04 11.03
C GLU A 17 -18.80 -1.34 11.64
N PHE A 18 -18.57 -2.36 10.80
CA PHE A 18 -18.20 -3.72 11.23
C PHE A 18 -16.98 -4.23 10.45
N PRO A 19 -15.76 -3.79 10.80
CA PRO A 19 -14.57 -4.19 10.07
C PRO A 19 -14.30 -5.70 10.25
N SER A 20 -14.44 -6.45 9.17
CA SER A 20 -13.99 -7.84 9.05
C SER A 20 -12.48 -7.95 8.82
N GLU A 21 -11.85 -6.84 8.46
CA GLU A 21 -10.46 -6.77 7.98
C GLU A 21 -9.46 -6.44 9.09
N SER A 22 -8.23 -6.91 8.91
CA SER A 22 -7.12 -6.55 9.78
C SER A 22 -6.69 -5.09 9.58
N SER A 23 -6.07 -4.49 10.60
CA SER A 23 -5.50 -3.14 10.47
C SER A 23 -4.46 -3.05 9.36
N ILE A 24 -3.65 -4.10 9.16
CA ILE A 24 -2.62 -4.15 8.12
C ILE A 24 -3.25 -4.17 6.73
N PHE A 25 -4.35 -4.93 6.54
CA PHE A 25 -5.11 -4.92 5.29
C PHE A 25 -5.60 -3.50 4.95
N ARG A 26 -6.11 -2.76 5.95
CA ARG A 26 -6.55 -1.37 5.76
C ARG A 26 -5.40 -0.41 5.44
N LEU A 27 -4.24 -0.57 6.06
CA LEU A 27 -3.06 0.24 5.70
C LEU A 27 -2.70 0.06 4.22
N HIS A 28 -2.81 -1.18 3.69
CA HIS A 28 -2.59 -1.46 2.28
C HIS A 28 -3.58 -0.72 1.38
N TYR A 29 -4.89 -0.99 1.47
CA TYR A 29 -5.83 -0.44 0.48
C TYR A 29 -6.28 0.99 0.79
N GLN A 30 -6.35 1.39 2.05
CA GLN A 30 -6.98 2.65 2.46
C GLN A 30 -5.96 3.77 2.48
N PHE A 31 -4.92 3.60 3.29
CA PHE A 31 -3.89 4.62 3.47
C PHE A 31 -2.99 4.72 2.23
N THR A 32 -2.55 3.61 1.65
CA THR A 32 -1.68 3.67 0.46
C THR A 32 -2.40 4.27 -0.75
N THR A 33 -3.67 3.95 -0.96
CA THR A 33 -4.49 4.59 -2.00
C THR A 33 -4.63 6.08 -1.75
N ALA A 34 -4.88 6.49 -0.50
CA ALA A 34 -4.94 7.90 -0.13
C ALA A 34 -3.58 8.61 -0.35
N LEU A 35 -2.47 7.94 -0.06
CA LEU A 35 -1.11 8.46 -0.30
C LEU A 35 -0.85 8.66 -1.80
N CYS A 36 -1.20 7.68 -2.65
CA CYS A 36 -1.03 7.79 -4.09
C CYS A 36 -1.93 8.86 -4.72
N ILE A 37 -3.21 8.91 -4.33
CA ILE A 37 -4.15 9.96 -4.80
C ILE A 37 -3.70 11.33 -4.30
N GLY A 38 -3.28 11.43 -3.03
CA GLY A 38 -2.73 12.66 -2.46
C GLY A 38 -1.50 13.15 -3.22
N GLY A 39 -0.57 12.25 -3.55
CA GLY A 39 0.59 12.57 -4.39
C GLY A 39 0.21 13.04 -5.79
N SER A 40 -0.76 12.37 -6.42
CA SER A 40 -1.28 12.76 -7.74
C SER A 40 -1.89 14.17 -7.72
N ILE A 41 -2.76 14.46 -6.74
CA ILE A 41 -3.35 15.80 -6.56
C ILE A 41 -2.26 16.84 -6.30
N PHE A 42 -1.29 16.52 -5.45
CA PHE A 42 -0.19 17.42 -5.10
C PHE A 42 0.66 17.80 -6.32
N LEU A 43 0.94 16.86 -7.22
CA LEU A 43 1.67 17.13 -8.46
C LEU A 43 0.89 17.98 -9.47
N THR A 44 -0.45 17.92 -9.45
CA THR A 44 -1.30 18.76 -10.30
C THR A 44 -1.51 20.17 -9.74
N ALA A 45 -1.05 20.44 -8.52
CA ALA A 45 -1.33 21.68 -7.80
C ALA A 45 -0.37 22.82 -8.21
N ASN A 46 -0.34 23.14 -9.51
CA ASN A 46 0.55 24.15 -10.11
C ASN A 46 0.38 25.55 -9.51
N GLU A 47 -0.79 25.86 -8.95
CA GLU A 47 -1.05 27.15 -8.29
C GLU A 47 -0.15 27.41 -7.06
N PHE A 48 0.38 26.36 -6.42
CA PHE A 48 1.24 26.50 -5.23
C PHE A 48 2.73 26.55 -5.54
N PHE A 49 3.16 25.90 -6.62
CA PHE A 49 4.58 25.68 -6.93
C PHE A 49 5.08 26.47 -8.15
N GLY A 50 4.16 27.14 -8.88
CA GLY A 50 4.49 27.92 -10.06
C GLY A 50 4.51 27.08 -11.34
N GLU A 51 5.27 27.53 -12.34
CA GLU A 51 5.40 26.83 -13.62
C GLU A 51 6.15 25.49 -13.46
N THR A 52 5.69 24.46 -14.16
CA THR A 52 6.27 23.10 -14.07
C THR A 52 7.68 23.01 -14.65
N ILE A 53 7.99 23.89 -15.60
CA ILE A 53 9.29 24.05 -16.25
C ILE A 53 9.53 25.53 -16.52
N ASN A 54 10.75 26.00 -16.27
CA ASN A 54 11.15 27.37 -16.56
C ASN A 54 12.47 27.37 -17.34
N CYS A 55 12.41 27.77 -18.61
CA CYS A 55 13.54 27.75 -19.53
C CYS A 55 14.11 29.15 -19.78
N MET A 56 15.43 29.26 -19.72
CA MET A 56 16.20 30.47 -19.99
C MET A 56 16.65 30.48 -21.45
N THR A 57 16.17 31.46 -22.22
CA THR A 57 16.55 31.71 -23.62
C THR A 57 16.11 33.12 -24.06
N ASP A 58 16.60 33.59 -25.21
CA ASP A 58 16.26 34.90 -25.79
C ASP A 58 14.89 34.91 -26.50
N LEU A 59 14.24 33.75 -26.60
CA LEU A 59 12.93 33.57 -27.23
C LEU A 59 11.78 33.75 -26.22
N GLU A 60 10.55 33.86 -26.72
CA GLU A 60 9.37 34.00 -25.88
C GLU A 60 9.21 32.80 -24.92
N ALA A 61 9.22 33.09 -23.62
CA ALA A 61 9.25 32.09 -22.56
C ALA A 61 8.08 31.09 -22.65
N ASN A 62 6.87 31.55 -22.99
CA ASN A 62 5.70 30.67 -23.09
C ASN A 62 5.87 29.60 -24.18
N VAL A 63 6.34 30.01 -25.36
CA VAL A 63 6.56 29.11 -26.50
C VAL A 63 7.60 28.05 -26.15
N ILE A 64 8.70 28.46 -25.53
CA ILE A 64 9.82 27.57 -25.21
C ILE A 64 9.46 26.65 -24.04
N ASN A 65 8.88 27.17 -22.97
CA ASN A 65 8.43 26.36 -21.84
C ASN A 65 7.43 25.29 -22.30
N THR A 66 6.47 25.66 -23.15
CA THR A 66 5.49 24.72 -23.71
C THR A 66 6.14 23.69 -24.64
N TYR A 67 7.03 24.14 -25.53
CA TYR A 67 7.74 23.24 -26.44
C TYR A 67 8.60 22.24 -25.68
N CYS A 68 9.45 22.71 -24.77
CA CYS A 68 10.36 21.89 -23.98
C CYS A 68 9.62 20.98 -23.02
N TRP A 69 8.47 21.42 -22.50
CA TRP A 69 7.57 20.55 -21.75
C TRP A 69 7.11 19.37 -22.60
N ILE A 70 6.63 19.60 -23.83
CA ILE A 70 6.06 18.55 -24.71
C ILE A 70 7.12 17.66 -25.33
N LYS A 71 8.20 18.26 -25.87
CA LYS A 71 9.27 17.57 -26.60
C LYS A 71 10.28 16.88 -25.69
N SER A 72 10.11 17.01 -24.38
CA SER A 72 10.99 16.49 -23.33
C SER A 72 12.32 17.24 -23.28
N THR A 73 13.01 17.06 -22.16
CA THR A 73 14.33 17.62 -21.91
C THR A 73 15.34 16.50 -21.73
N PHE A 74 16.63 16.80 -21.79
CA PHE A 74 17.68 15.79 -21.64
C PHE A 74 18.83 16.29 -20.76
N THR A 75 19.59 15.34 -20.23
CA THR A 75 20.90 15.56 -19.59
C THR A 75 21.96 14.73 -20.33
N MET A 76 23.22 15.12 -20.23
CA MET A 76 24.33 14.34 -20.78
C MET A 76 25.03 13.55 -19.70
N ASP A 77 25.29 12.26 -19.91
CA ASP A 77 25.90 11.36 -18.89
C ASP A 77 27.40 11.62 -18.56
N ASP A 78 27.96 12.78 -18.95
CA ASP A 78 29.39 13.12 -18.78
C ASP A 78 29.75 13.74 -17.41
N TYR A 79 29.01 13.35 -16.36
CA TYR A 79 29.02 13.99 -15.03
C TYR A 79 30.33 13.76 -14.24
N GLN A 80 31.12 12.72 -14.56
CA GLN A 80 32.26 12.29 -13.73
C GLN A 80 33.52 13.16 -13.84
N TYR A 81 33.59 14.14 -14.76
CA TYR A 81 34.86 14.76 -15.14
C TYR A 81 34.97 16.28 -14.94
N ARG A 82 33.99 16.96 -14.32
CA ARG A 82 33.96 18.45 -14.32
C ARG A 82 33.61 19.08 -12.98
N GLU A 83 34.46 20.00 -12.51
CA GLU A 83 34.23 20.79 -11.30
C GLU A 83 33.07 21.79 -11.50
N VAL A 84 32.01 21.61 -10.70
CA VAL A 84 30.83 22.49 -10.62
C VAL A 84 31.26 23.88 -10.19
N GLY A 85 30.77 24.92 -10.87
CA GLY A 85 31.07 26.32 -10.55
C GLY A 85 32.38 26.88 -11.14
N LYS A 86 33.23 26.04 -11.75
CA LYS A 86 34.37 26.50 -12.57
C LYS A 86 34.24 26.15 -14.04
N SER A 87 33.83 24.91 -14.34
CA SER A 87 33.80 24.37 -15.71
C SER A 87 32.39 24.07 -16.22
N VAL A 88 31.41 23.88 -15.33
CA VAL A 88 30.00 23.65 -15.66
C VAL A 88 29.07 24.31 -14.62
N ALA A 89 27.89 24.80 -15.06
CA ALA A 89 26.87 25.35 -14.16
C ALA A 89 26.21 24.27 -13.30
N GLN A 90 25.97 23.10 -13.88
CA GLN A 90 25.61 21.87 -13.20
C GLN A 90 26.20 20.70 -14.00
N PRO A 91 26.53 19.57 -13.35
CA PRO A 91 26.91 18.37 -14.07
C PRO A 91 25.85 18.02 -15.15
N GLY A 92 26.29 17.51 -16.32
CA GLY A 92 25.48 17.07 -17.47
C GLY A 92 24.77 18.10 -18.35
N VAL A 93 24.98 19.38 -18.10
CA VAL A 93 24.32 20.47 -18.83
C VAL A 93 25.20 21.00 -19.98
N LEU A 94 26.52 20.82 -19.89
CA LEU A 94 27.47 21.32 -20.88
C LEU A 94 27.86 20.24 -21.88
N SER A 95 27.82 20.58 -23.18
CA SER A 95 28.37 19.74 -24.24
C SER A 95 29.89 19.64 -24.11
N PRO A 96 30.50 18.44 -24.04
CA PRO A 96 31.94 18.31 -24.06
C PRO A 96 32.57 18.81 -25.37
N GLU A 97 33.67 19.58 -25.26
CA GLU A 97 34.44 20.04 -26.42
C GLU A 97 35.09 18.85 -27.15
N GLY A 98 35.07 18.87 -28.48
CA GLY A 98 35.72 17.85 -29.32
C GLY A 98 34.87 16.65 -29.75
N TYR A 99 33.59 16.60 -29.37
CA TYR A 99 32.64 15.59 -29.86
C TYR A 99 31.83 16.13 -31.05
N THR A 100 31.52 15.26 -31.99
CA THR A 100 30.56 15.55 -33.08
C THR A 100 29.13 15.61 -32.53
N GLU A 101 28.20 16.26 -33.25
CA GLU A 101 26.79 16.33 -32.83
C GLU A 101 26.15 14.94 -32.68
N GLU A 102 26.49 13.99 -33.57
CA GLU A 102 26.00 12.60 -33.48
C GLU A 102 26.51 11.88 -32.23
N GLU A 103 27.77 12.08 -31.84
CA GLU A 103 28.33 11.49 -30.61
C GLU A 103 27.75 12.12 -29.35
N LEU A 104 27.38 13.39 -29.41
CA LEU A 104 26.69 14.08 -28.32
C LEU A 104 25.27 13.55 -28.14
N GLU A 105 24.52 13.38 -29.24
CA GLU A 105 23.15 12.84 -29.23
C GLU A 105 23.10 11.41 -28.68
N ALA A 106 24.09 10.58 -28.98
CA ALA A 106 24.19 9.22 -28.45
C ALA A 106 24.35 9.15 -26.91
N LYS A 107 24.73 10.27 -26.27
CA LYS A 107 24.94 10.37 -24.81
C LYS A 107 23.81 11.09 -24.08
N TRP A 108 22.71 11.43 -24.76
CA TRP A 108 21.57 12.12 -24.14
C TRP A 108 20.65 11.15 -23.42
N THR A 109 20.44 11.43 -22.14
CA THR A 109 19.42 10.78 -21.32
C THR A 109 18.19 11.68 -21.30
N PHE A 110 17.12 11.23 -21.96
CA PHE A 110 15.86 11.98 -22.04
C PHE A 110 15.00 11.79 -20.80
N HIS A 111 14.46 12.90 -20.30
CA HIS A 111 13.58 12.97 -19.14
C HIS A 111 12.17 13.31 -19.62
N ASN A 112 11.31 12.28 -19.72
CA ASN A 112 9.90 12.43 -20.08
C ASN A 112 8.95 11.78 -19.07
N TYR A 113 9.47 10.98 -18.13
CA TYR A 113 8.67 10.24 -17.15
C TYR A 113 7.82 11.16 -16.25
N TYR A 114 8.28 12.39 -15.94
CA TYR A 114 7.58 13.35 -15.08
C TYR A 114 6.18 13.71 -15.60
N GLN A 115 5.97 13.64 -16.92
CA GLN A 115 4.64 13.85 -17.54
C GLN A 115 3.67 12.72 -17.16
N TRP A 116 4.19 11.53 -16.89
CA TRP A 116 3.42 10.30 -16.65
C TRP A 116 3.22 9.99 -15.16
N VAL A 117 3.97 10.61 -14.26
CA VAL A 117 3.94 10.32 -12.82
C VAL A 117 2.52 10.43 -12.25
N VAL A 118 1.75 11.45 -12.63
CA VAL A 118 0.38 11.66 -12.15
C VAL A 118 -0.53 10.47 -12.51
N PHE A 119 -0.45 10.00 -13.76
CA PHE A 119 -1.22 8.85 -14.25
C PHE A 119 -0.74 7.54 -13.60
N PHE A 120 0.57 7.40 -13.44
CA PHE A 120 1.17 6.26 -12.77
C PHE A 120 0.69 6.15 -11.31
N LEU A 121 0.70 7.23 -10.53
CA LEU A 121 0.19 7.23 -9.15
C LEU A 121 -1.31 6.87 -9.08
N CYS A 122 -2.13 7.36 -10.01
CA CYS A 122 -3.54 6.97 -10.11
C CYS A 122 -3.72 5.47 -10.42
N PHE A 123 -2.90 4.94 -11.33
CA PHE A 123 -2.89 3.51 -11.65
C PHE A 123 -2.48 2.66 -10.43
N GLN A 124 -1.45 3.08 -9.69
CA GLN A 124 -1.06 2.42 -8.46
C GLN A 124 -2.19 2.44 -7.42
N ALA A 125 -2.84 3.59 -7.24
CA ALA A 125 -3.96 3.73 -6.32
C ALA A 125 -5.10 2.73 -6.63
N ALA A 126 -5.46 2.58 -7.91
CA ALA A 126 -6.47 1.61 -8.34
C ALA A 126 -6.08 0.16 -7.99
N LEU A 127 -4.82 -0.21 -8.22
CA LEU A 127 -4.31 -1.55 -7.90
C LEU A 127 -4.21 -1.82 -6.39
N PHE A 128 -3.85 -0.83 -5.57
CA PHE A 128 -3.87 -0.95 -4.10
C PHE A 128 -5.29 -1.14 -3.55
N TYR A 129 -6.29 -0.56 -4.22
CA TYR A 129 -7.71 -0.71 -3.85
C TYR A 129 -8.33 -2.03 -4.34
N LEU A 130 -7.76 -2.68 -5.36
CA LEU A 130 -8.30 -3.91 -5.96
C LEU A 130 -8.55 -5.06 -4.95
N PRO A 131 -7.64 -5.39 -4.01
CA PRO A 131 -7.91 -6.43 -3.02
C PRO A 131 -9.16 -6.18 -2.17
N LYS A 132 -9.47 -4.92 -1.85
CA LYS A 132 -10.67 -4.54 -1.10
C LYS A 132 -11.94 -4.84 -1.89
N LEU A 133 -11.95 -4.55 -3.20
CA LEU A 133 -13.06 -4.88 -4.08
C LEU A 133 -13.29 -6.40 -4.11
N ILE A 134 -12.21 -7.17 -4.26
CA ILE A 134 -12.27 -8.64 -4.26
C ILE A 134 -12.82 -9.15 -2.92
N TRP A 135 -12.29 -8.66 -1.79
CA TRP A 135 -12.74 -9.11 -0.47
C TRP A 135 -14.22 -8.80 -0.24
N ASN A 136 -14.69 -7.59 -0.57
CA ASN A 136 -16.09 -7.21 -0.40
C ASN A 136 -17.04 -8.14 -1.18
N THR A 137 -16.68 -8.50 -2.42
CA THR A 137 -17.46 -9.43 -3.24
C THR A 137 -17.43 -10.85 -2.68
N VAL A 138 -16.29 -11.28 -2.14
CA VAL A 138 -16.09 -12.64 -1.63
C VAL A 138 -16.69 -12.85 -0.23
N GLU A 139 -16.68 -11.83 0.62
CA GLU A 139 -17.19 -11.90 2.00
C GLU A 139 -18.72 -11.99 2.04
N GLY A 140 -19.40 -11.26 1.15
CA GLY A 140 -20.87 -11.27 1.07
C GLY A 140 -21.58 -10.70 2.31
N GLY A 141 -20.89 -9.92 3.16
CA GLY A 141 -21.49 -9.22 4.30
C GLY A 141 -21.75 -10.07 5.55
N LEU A 142 -21.22 -11.30 5.63
CA LEU A 142 -21.45 -12.23 6.73
C LEU A 142 -21.16 -11.62 8.12
N MET A 143 -20.00 -10.96 8.29
CA MET A 143 -19.61 -10.40 9.58
C MET A 143 -20.57 -9.29 10.04
N GLY A 144 -20.98 -8.43 9.11
CA GLY A 144 -21.99 -7.41 9.39
C GLY A 144 -23.33 -8.03 9.78
N SER A 145 -23.77 -9.09 9.10
CA SER A 145 -25.01 -9.78 9.46
C SER A 145 -24.97 -10.42 10.85
N ILE A 146 -23.82 -11.00 11.26
CA ILE A 146 -23.70 -11.64 12.59
C ILE A 146 -23.52 -10.60 13.71
N ALA A 147 -22.74 -9.54 13.48
CA ALA A 147 -22.44 -8.52 14.49
C ALA A 147 -23.59 -7.51 14.69
N ASN A 148 -24.38 -7.25 13.65
CA ASN A 148 -25.48 -6.29 13.74
C ASN A 148 -26.57 -6.76 14.72
N GLY A 149 -27.07 -5.83 15.54
CA GLY A 149 -28.01 -6.12 16.63
C GLY A 149 -27.35 -6.60 17.94
N LEU A 150 -26.02 -6.73 17.99
CA LEU A 150 -25.28 -7.11 19.21
C LEU A 150 -24.65 -5.91 19.93
N ASN A 151 -25.24 -4.71 19.82
CA ASN A 151 -24.75 -3.51 20.48
C ASN A 151 -25.75 -3.01 21.54
N LYS A 152 -25.41 -3.19 22.82
CA LYS A 152 -26.24 -2.76 23.97
C LYS A 152 -26.47 -1.26 24.06
N THR A 153 -25.62 -0.43 23.45
CA THR A 153 -25.80 1.02 23.43
C THR A 153 -26.88 1.45 22.42
N LEU A 154 -27.15 0.61 21.42
CA LEU A 154 -28.07 0.92 20.32
C LEU A 154 -29.40 0.17 20.41
N TYR A 155 -29.43 -0.97 21.11
CA TYR A 155 -30.59 -1.88 21.17
C TYR A 155 -30.99 -2.19 22.61
N LYS A 156 -32.27 -2.53 22.84
CA LYS A 156 -32.76 -2.94 24.15
C LYS A 156 -32.18 -4.30 24.56
N ASP A 157 -32.03 -4.53 25.86
CA ASP A 157 -31.44 -5.77 26.39
C ASP A 157 -32.20 -7.05 25.95
N GLU A 158 -33.52 -6.96 25.78
CA GLU A 158 -34.35 -8.05 25.26
C GLU A 158 -34.01 -8.41 23.81
N ASP A 159 -33.95 -7.40 22.93
CA ASP A 159 -33.59 -7.56 21.51
C ASP A 159 -32.17 -8.14 21.35
N VAL A 160 -31.21 -7.67 22.16
CA VAL A 160 -29.85 -8.19 22.20
C VAL A 160 -29.84 -9.65 22.70
N GLY A 161 -30.69 -9.97 23.67
CA GLY A 161 -30.86 -11.32 24.22
C GLY A 161 -31.33 -12.32 23.16
N ASP A 162 -32.31 -11.94 22.34
CA ASP A 162 -32.79 -12.78 21.25
C ASP A 162 -31.79 -12.88 20.10
N ARG A 163 -31.12 -11.77 19.76
CA ARG A 163 -30.07 -11.79 18.74
C ARG A 163 -28.91 -12.70 19.12
N LYS A 164 -28.50 -12.72 20.40
CA LYS A 164 -27.50 -13.66 20.92
C LYS A 164 -27.88 -15.12 20.65
N LYS A 165 -29.15 -15.51 20.86
CA LYS A 165 -29.62 -16.88 20.61
C LYS A 165 -29.50 -17.24 19.14
N VAL A 166 -29.96 -16.35 18.25
CA VAL A 166 -29.87 -16.54 16.79
C VAL A 166 -28.42 -16.73 16.34
N VAL A 167 -27.47 -15.98 16.89
CA VAL A 167 -26.04 -16.12 16.55
C VAL A 167 -25.47 -17.44 17.05
N VAL A 168 -25.79 -17.87 18.28
CA VAL A 168 -25.37 -19.16 18.81
C VAL A 168 -25.90 -20.32 17.95
N GLU A 169 -27.20 -20.29 17.63
CA GLU A 169 -27.86 -21.30 16.79
C GLU A 169 -27.25 -21.36 15.38
N TYR A 170 -26.99 -20.20 14.77
CA TYR A 170 -26.31 -20.12 13.48
C TYR A 170 -24.93 -20.79 13.51
N ILE A 171 -24.09 -20.45 14.50
CA ILE A 171 -22.71 -20.97 14.62
C ILE A 171 -22.71 -22.48 14.85
N ILE A 172 -23.63 -23.00 15.66
CA ILE A 172 -23.76 -24.45 15.91
C ILE A 172 -24.21 -25.18 14.65
N THR A 173 -25.21 -24.64 13.93
CA THR A 173 -25.75 -25.23 12.71
C THR A 173 -24.69 -25.32 11.60
N HIS A 174 -23.79 -24.34 11.52
CA HIS A 174 -22.78 -24.23 10.45
C HIS A 174 -21.35 -24.55 10.92
N ILE A 175 -21.21 -25.22 12.07
CA ILE A 175 -19.89 -25.53 12.62
C ILE A 175 -19.07 -26.38 11.64
N LYS A 176 -17.76 -26.13 11.56
CA LYS A 176 -16.81 -26.81 10.65
C LYS A 176 -16.99 -26.50 9.15
N MET A 177 -17.93 -25.64 8.77
CA MET A 177 -18.15 -25.22 7.38
C MET A 177 -17.42 -23.92 7.00
N HIS A 178 -16.91 -23.16 7.96
CA HIS A 178 -16.35 -21.83 7.73
C HIS A 178 -14.89 -21.79 7.23
N ASN A 179 -14.26 -22.94 6.99
CA ASN A 179 -12.86 -22.98 6.52
C ASN A 179 -12.65 -22.22 5.21
N GLY A 180 -13.62 -22.31 4.28
CA GLY A 180 -13.55 -21.59 3.01
C GLY A 180 -13.49 -20.07 3.20
N TYR A 181 -14.23 -19.52 4.17
CA TYR A 181 -14.22 -18.09 4.50
C TYR A 181 -12.81 -17.62 4.91
N VAL A 182 -12.14 -18.38 5.80
CA VAL A 182 -10.81 -18.02 6.32
C VAL A 182 -9.74 -18.12 5.26
N PHE A 183 -9.74 -19.21 4.47
CA PHE A 183 -8.75 -19.35 3.41
C PHE A 183 -8.93 -18.31 2.30
N LYS A 184 -10.17 -17.92 1.99
CA LYS A 184 -10.44 -16.79 1.08
C LYS A 184 -9.89 -15.48 1.65
N TYR A 185 -10.12 -15.20 2.93
CA TYR A 185 -9.62 -13.99 3.58
C TYR A 185 -8.08 -13.96 3.63
N TRP A 186 -7.43 -15.03 4.08
CA TRP A 186 -5.96 -15.11 4.11
C TRP A 186 -5.34 -15.15 2.71
N GLY A 187 -6.04 -15.72 1.73
CA GLY A 187 -5.67 -15.60 0.32
C GLY A 187 -5.70 -14.16 -0.16
N CYS A 188 -6.66 -13.35 0.30
CA CYS A 188 -6.70 -11.92 0.03
C CYS A 188 -5.58 -11.16 0.75
N GLU A 189 -5.26 -11.51 2.01
CA GLU A 189 -4.08 -10.95 2.72
C GLU A 189 -2.76 -11.28 1.97
N LEU A 190 -2.63 -12.50 1.44
CA LEU A 190 -1.50 -12.89 0.60
C LEU A 190 -1.48 -12.11 -0.72
N PHE A 191 -2.63 -11.94 -1.36
CA PHE A 191 -2.76 -11.14 -2.58
C PHE A 191 -2.35 -9.68 -2.37
N CYS A 192 -2.67 -9.07 -1.22
CA CYS A 192 -2.16 -7.75 -0.84
C CYS A 192 -0.63 -7.73 -0.77
N PHE A 193 -0.01 -8.75 -0.16
CA PHE A 193 1.45 -8.82 -0.08
C PHE A 193 2.07 -8.97 -1.48
N VAL A 194 1.53 -9.83 -2.32
CA VAL A 194 1.97 -9.99 -3.71
C VAL A 194 1.80 -8.68 -4.49
N ASN A 195 0.65 -8.01 -4.36
CA ASN A 195 0.41 -6.71 -4.97
C ASN A 195 1.46 -5.69 -4.51
N LEU A 196 1.79 -5.61 -3.23
CA LEU A 196 2.83 -4.71 -2.73
C LEU A 196 4.20 -4.96 -3.39
N ILE A 197 4.62 -6.23 -3.53
CA ILE A 197 5.88 -6.57 -4.20
C ILE A 197 5.84 -6.18 -5.69
N LEU A 198 4.72 -6.44 -6.37
CA LEU A 198 4.53 -6.03 -7.78
C LEU A 198 4.56 -4.50 -7.92
N GLN A 199 4.00 -3.76 -6.96
CA GLN A 199 4.04 -2.30 -6.96
C GLN A 199 5.46 -1.77 -6.81
N MET A 200 6.26 -2.35 -5.91
CA MET A 200 7.68 -2.01 -5.81
C MET A 200 8.42 -2.25 -7.13
N TYR A 201 8.15 -3.37 -7.79
CA TYR A 201 8.71 -3.68 -9.11
C TYR A 201 8.26 -2.71 -10.21
N PHE A 202 6.98 -2.31 -10.22
CA PHE A 202 6.47 -1.34 -11.18
C PHE A 202 7.10 0.04 -11.00
N VAL A 203 7.28 0.51 -9.76
CA VAL A 203 8.00 1.78 -9.51
C VAL A 203 9.44 1.66 -9.95
N ASP A 204 10.10 0.55 -9.63
CA ASP A 204 11.49 0.31 -10.01
C ASP A 204 11.69 0.34 -11.52
N THR A 205 10.84 -0.36 -12.26
CA THR A 205 10.87 -0.34 -13.73
C THR A 205 10.55 1.05 -14.28
N PHE A 206 9.59 1.76 -13.68
CA PHE A 206 9.21 3.11 -14.09
C PHE A 206 10.33 4.14 -13.91
N LEU A 207 11.18 3.96 -12.89
CA LEU A 207 12.31 4.85 -12.57
C LEU A 207 13.66 4.34 -13.10
N GLY A 208 13.70 3.32 -13.95
CA GLY A 208 14.94 2.84 -14.57
C GLY A 208 15.83 1.97 -13.65
N HIS A 209 15.22 1.14 -12.80
CA HIS A 209 15.87 0.16 -11.93
C HIS A 209 16.72 0.71 -10.78
N GLN A 210 16.36 1.89 -10.29
CA GLN A 210 17.05 2.56 -9.20
C GLN A 210 16.16 2.75 -7.96
N PHE A 211 14.91 2.27 -7.98
CA PHE A 211 13.98 2.50 -6.87
C PHE A 211 14.29 1.61 -5.68
N LEU A 212 14.69 0.36 -5.89
CA LEU A 212 14.88 -0.58 -4.76
C LEU A 212 16.01 -0.15 -3.82
N THR A 213 17.11 0.38 -4.34
CA THR A 213 18.24 0.91 -3.54
C THR A 213 18.00 2.34 -3.05
N TYR A 214 16.91 2.97 -3.49
CA TYR A 214 16.73 4.39 -3.36
C TYR A 214 16.78 4.91 -1.92
N GLY A 215 15.94 4.38 -1.02
CA GLY A 215 15.91 4.86 0.36
C GLY A 215 17.19 4.56 1.14
N THR A 216 17.90 3.48 0.83
CA THR A 216 19.20 3.19 1.46
C THR A 216 20.26 4.19 1.05
N GLU A 217 20.28 4.61 -0.22
CA GLU A 217 21.20 5.63 -0.71
C GLU A 217 20.89 7.00 -0.10
N VAL A 218 19.62 7.37 -0.01
CA VAL A 218 19.19 8.63 0.64
C VAL A 218 19.67 8.69 2.09
N VAL A 219 19.57 7.60 2.85
CA VAL A 219 20.08 7.56 4.23
C VAL A 219 21.61 7.69 4.27
N ASN A 220 22.32 6.99 3.40
CA ASN A 220 23.79 7.02 3.35
C ASN A 220 24.34 8.42 3.03
N TYR A 221 23.69 9.14 2.12
CA TYR A 221 24.14 10.47 1.70
C TYR A 221 23.53 11.61 2.52
N SER A 222 22.59 11.33 3.43
CA SER A 222 21.77 12.33 4.16
C SER A 222 22.56 13.44 4.86
N ASN A 223 23.79 13.17 5.31
CA ASN A 223 24.64 14.12 6.03
C ASN A 223 25.55 14.99 5.13
N MET A 224 25.58 14.75 3.81
CA MET A 224 26.35 15.56 2.87
C MET A 224 25.56 16.79 2.42
N ASP A 225 26.27 17.89 2.17
CA ASP A 225 25.68 19.11 1.61
C ASP A 225 25.09 18.83 0.21
N GLN A 226 23.90 19.39 -0.03
CA GLN A 226 23.09 19.12 -1.23
C GLN A 226 23.81 19.53 -2.54
N THR A 227 24.80 20.43 -2.46
CA THR A 227 25.60 20.90 -3.62
C THR A 227 26.77 19.99 -3.96
N GLU A 228 27.26 19.19 -3.01
CA GLU A 228 28.36 18.24 -3.19
C GLU A 228 27.87 16.80 -3.35
N ARG A 229 26.60 16.56 -3.03
CA ARG A 229 25.97 15.25 -3.18
C ARG A 229 25.79 14.92 -4.67
N VAL A 230 26.48 13.88 -5.13
CA VAL A 230 26.19 13.19 -6.40
C VAL A 230 25.42 11.92 -6.07
N ASP A 231 24.19 12.07 -5.60
CA ASP A 231 23.31 10.94 -5.37
C ASP A 231 22.77 10.41 -6.71
N PRO A 232 22.58 9.08 -6.86
CA PRO A 232 21.94 8.48 -8.05
C PRO A 232 20.58 9.12 -8.41
N MET A 233 19.97 9.81 -7.44
CA MET A 233 18.75 10.57 -7.59
C MET A 233 18.84 11.75 -8.56
N ILE A 234 19.98 12.42 -8.69
CA ILE A 234 20.15 13.53 -9.66
C ILE A 234 19.94 13.03 -11.09
N TYR A 235 20.26 11.76 -11.36
CA TYR A 235 20.10 11.14 -12.67
C TYR A 235 18.65 10.81 -13.00
N ILE A 236 17.88 10.38 -11.99
CA ILE A 236 16.47 10.02 -12.18
C ILE A 236 15.58 11.26 -12.12
N PHE A 237 15.90 12.24 -11.26
CA PHE A 237 15.11 13.46 -11.05
C PHE A 237 15.98 14.72 -11.16
N PRO A 238 16.51 15.02 -12.37
CA PRO A 238 17.31 16.20 -12.57
C PRO A 238 16.48 17.45 -12.32
N ARG A 239 17.06 18.40 -11.59
CA ARG A 239 16.44 19.70 -11.32
C ARG A 239 16.72 20.72 -12.42
N MET A 240 17.75 20.48 -13.24
CA MET A 240 18.07 21.30 -14.39
C MET A 240 18.43 20.40 -15.57
N THR A 241 17.97 20.78 -16.76
CA THR A 241 18.09 20.00 -18.00
C THR A 241 18.31 20.92 -19.20
N LYS A 242 18.65 20.32 -20.34
CA LYS A 242 18.77 21.02 -21.61
C LYS A 242 17.60 20.69 -22.54
N CYS A 243 17.19 21.65 -23.34
CA CYS A 243 16.21 21.51 -24.40
C CYS A 243 16.76 22.17 -25.67
N ILE A 244 16.46 21.58 -26.83
CA ILE A 244 16.86 22.14 -28.12
C ILE A 244 15.60 22.49 -28.90
N PHE A 245 15.44 23.78 -29.22
CA PHE A 245 14.36 24.28 -30.04
C PHE A 245 14.88 24.60 -31.45
N HIS A 246 14.28 23.96 -32.46
CA HIS A 246 14.57 24.24 -33.86
C HIS A 246 13.55 25.22 -34.41
N LYS A 247 14.02 26.43 -34.73
CA LYS A 247 13.25 27.48 -35.37
C LYS A 247 13.46 27.41 -36.89
N TYR A 248 12.38 27.58 -37.65
CA TYR A 248 12.44 27.61 -39.11
C TYR A 248 12.29 29.05 -39.60
N GLY A 249 13.34 29.59 -40.22
CA GLY A 249 13.32 30.92 -40.81
C GLY A 249 12.45 31.00 -42.07
N SER A 250 12.17 32.20 -42.57
CA SER A 250 11.37 32.40 -43.79
C SER A 250 11.97 31.77 -45.05
N SER A 251 13.27 31.49 -45.04
CA SER A 251 13.98 30.76 -46.10
C SER A 251 13.93 29.23 -45.96
N GLY A 252 13.30 28.70 -44.90
CA GLY A 252 13.32 27.27 -44.56
C GLY A 252 14.63 26.78 -43.92
N SER A 253 15.57 27.68 -43.62
CA SER A 253 16.78 27.36 -42.86
C SER A 253 16.46 27.04 -41.39
N ILE A 254 17.14 26.03 -40.86
CA ILE A 254 16.98 25.58 -39.46
C ILE A 254 17.93 26.40 -38.59
N GLU A 255 17.38 27.09 -37.59
CA GLU A 255 18.12 27.78 -36.53
C GLU A 255 17.96 27.00 -35.23
N ARG A 256 19.09 26.57 -34.65
CA ARG A 256 19.12 25.82 -33.39
C ARG A 256 19.23 26.78 -32.21
N HIS A 257 18.28 26.69 -31.28
CA HIS A 257 18.29 27.42 -30.02
C HIS A 257 18.39 26.43 -28.85
N ASP A 258 19.47 26.53 -28.09
CA ASP A 258 19.64 25.77 -26.86
C ASP A 258 18.98 26.54 -25.71
N ALA A 259 18.11 25.86 -24.96
CA ALA A 259 17.45 26.40 -23.78
C ALA A 259 17.89 25.62 -22.54
N PHE A 260 18.19 26.36 -21.47
CA PHE A 260 18.52 25.80 -20.17
C PHE A 260 17.28 25.83 -19.28
N CYS A 261 16.80 24.67 -18.81
CA CYS A 261 15.50 24.56 -18.15
C CYS A 261 15.61 24.08 -16.70
N LEU A 262 14.92 24.76 -15.79
CA LEU A 262 14.70 24.35 -14.42
C LEU A 262 13.41 23.54 -14.33
N LEU A 263 13.44 22.41 -13.61
CA LEU A 263 12.30 21.51 -13.41
C LEU A 263 11.90 21.44 -11.93
N PRO A 264 11.15 22.42 -11.40
CA PRO A 264 10.63 22.39 -10.03
C PRO A 264 9.81 21.13 -9.73
N LEU A 265 9.08 20.62 -10.73
CA LEU A 265 8.24 19.42 -10.61
C LEU A 265 9.04 18.19 -10.13
N ASN A 266 10.30 18.06 -10.54
CA ASN A 266 11.14 16.93 -10.17
C ASN A 266 11.52 16.93 -8.68
N ILE A 267 11.54 18.10 -8.02
CA ILE A 267 11.72 18.18 -6.56
C ILE A 267 10.53 17.55 -5.85
N LEU A 268 9.31 17.79 -6.33
CA LEU A 268 8.09 17.21 -5.76
C LEU A 268 8.06 15.70 -5.99
N ASN A 269 8.36 15.26 -7.21
CA ASN A 269 8.48 13.84 -7.56
C ASN A 269 9.50 13.13 -6.65
N GLU A 270 10.68 13.74 -6.45
CA GLU A 270 11.71 13.24 -5.54
C GLU A 270 11.12 12.97 -4.14
N LYS A 271 10.38 13.91 -3.56
CA LYS A 271 9.83 13.73 -2.20
C LYS A 271 8.71 12.70 -2.13
N ILE A 272 7.86 12.62 -3.15
CA ILE A 272 6.79 11.61 -3.21
C ILE A 272 7.38 10.20 -3.24
N PHE A 273 8.35 9.94 -4.12
CA PHE A 273 8.94 8.61 -4.25
C PHE A 273 9.79 8.22 -3.03
N ILE A 274 10.41 9.17 -2.31
CA ILE A 274 11.06 8.88 -1.01
C ILE A 274 10.03 8.38 -0.01
N LEU A 275 8.95 9.14 0.16
CA LEU A 275 7.89 8.80 1.10
C LEU A 275 7.30 7.41 0.77
N GLN A 276 7.07 7.16 -0.52
CA GLN A 276 6.55 5.90 -1.02
C GLN A 276 7.50 4.73 -0.75
N TRP A 277 8.81 4.91 -0.94
CA TRP A 277 9.81 3.86 -0.67
C TRP A 277 9.77 3.41 0.80
N PHE A 278 9.88 4.36 1.73
CA PHE A 278 9.86 4.03 3.16
C PHE A 278 8.52 3.41 3.56
N TRP A 279 7.42 3.92 3.01
CA TRP A 279 6.09 3.37 3.24
C TRP A 279 5.96 1.91 2.75
N PHE A 280 6.49 1.60 1.57
CA PHE A 280 6.43 0.24 0.99
C PHE A 280 7.27 -0.75 1.77
N ILE A 281 8.48 -0.36 2.20
CA ILE A 281 9.31 -1.21 3.07
C ILE A 281 8.60 -1.47 4.40
N PHE A 282 8.05 -0.43 5.03
CA PHE A 282 7.27 -0.57 6.25
C PHE A 282 6.09 -1.55 6.08
N LEU A 283 5.28 -1.38 5.03
CA LEU A 283 4.18 -2.30 4.75
C LEU A 283 4.66 -3.73 4.47
N ALA A 284 5.76 -3.90 3.74
CA ALA A 284 6.30 -5.21 3.39
C ALA A 284 6.72 -5.97 4.65
N THR A 285 7.34 -5.27 5.62
CA THR A 285 7.68 -5.88 6.91
C THR A 285 6.43 -6.29 7.70
N LEU A 286 5.39 -5.45 7.74
CA LEU A 286 4.15 -5.78 8.44
C LEU A 286 3.42 -6.98 7.82
N PHE A 287 3.35 -7.05 6.49
CA PHE A 287 2.74 -8.19 5.81
C PHE A 287 3.59 -9.46 5.96
N GLY A 288 4.92 -9.36 5.90
CA GLY A 288 5.81 -10.49 6.17
C GLY A 288 5.55 -11.09 7.56
N LEU A 289 5.50 -10.23 8.60
CA LEU A 289 5.17 -10.65 9.96
C LEU A 289 3.74 -11.22 10.07
N LEU A 290 2.78 -10.62 9.37
CA LEU A 290 1.39 -11.08 9.35
C LEU A 290 1.27 -12.49 8.77
N ILE A 291 1.94 -12.75 7.64
CA ILE A 291 1.92 -14.07 6.98
C ILE A 291 2.57 -15.12 7.88
N VAL A 292 3.71 -14.80 8.50
CA VAL A 292 4.36 -15.68 9.50
C VAL A 292 3.40 -15.97 10.64
N TYR A 293 2.69 -14.96 11.16
CA TYR A 293 1.68 -15.13 12.19
C TYR A 293 0.51 -16.04 11.76
N ARG A 294 0.05 -15.94 10.50
CA ARG A 294 -0.98 -16.86 9.96
C ARG A 294 -0.48 -18.30 9.89
N ILE A 295 0.76 -18.50 9.43
CA ILE A 295 1.39 -19.82 9.37
C ILE A 295 1.52 -20.42 10.78
N MET A 296 1.91 -19.62 11.78
CA MET A 296 1.97 -20.08 13.18
C MET A 296 0.59 -20.51 13.71
N LEU A 297 -0.49 -19.77 13.41
CA LEU A 297 -1.85 -20.15 13.81
C LEU A 297 -2.37 -21.43 13.14
N LEU A 298 -1.90 -21.72 11.93
CA LEU A 298 -2.16 -22.97 11.23
C LEU A 298 -1.41 -24.13 11.88
N ALA A 299 -0.09 -23.97 12.06
CA ALA A 299 0.81 -25.01 12.53
C ALA A 299 0.63 -25.33 14.02
N LEU A 300 0.24 -24.35 14.85
CA LEU A 300 0.16 -24.47 16.30
C LEU A 300 -1.28 -24.24 16.80
N PRO A 301 -2.12 -25.28 16.87
CA PRO A 301 -3.49 -25.16 17.37
C PRO A 301 -3.60 -24.59 18.79
N GLY A 302 -2.60 -24.81 19.65
CA GLY A 302 -2.57 -24.31 21.02
C GLY A 302 -2.45 -22.77 21.13
N LEU A 303 -2.09 -22.06 20.06
CA LEU A 303 -2.09 -20.59 20.07
C LEU A 303 -3.50 -19.99 19.98
N ARG A 304 -4.44 -20.72 19.37
CA ARG A 304 -5.81 -20.24 19.09
C ARG A 304 -6.59 -19.80 20.33
N PRO A 305 -6.70 -20.60 21.41
CA PRO A 305 -7.42 -20.18 22.61
C PRO A 305 -6.70 -19.01 23.32
N ARG A 306 -5.36 -19.01 23.33
CA ARG A 306 -4.55 -17.93 23.92
C ARG A 306 -4.78 -16.59 23.24
N VAL A 307 -4.84 -16.59 21.90
CA VAL A 307 -5.10 -15.38 21.10
C VAL A 307 -6.51 -14.84 21.36
N MET A 308 -7.53 -15.71 21.44
CA MET A 308 -8.89 -15.29 21.79
C MET A 308 -8.95 -14.70 23.20
N HIS A 309 -8.30 -15.34 24.17
CA HIS A 309 -8.26 -14.87 25.55
C HIS A 309 -7.53 -13.53 25.69
N GLN A 310 -6.43 -13.34 24.95
CA GLN A 310 -5.71 -12.06 24.94
C GLN A 310 -6.60 -10.93 24.40
N HIS A 311 -7.44 -11.22 23.40
CA HIS A 311 -8.35 -10.23 22.84
C HIS A 311 -9.54 -9.94 23.76
N ASN A 312 -10.10 -10.97 24.40
CA ASN A 312 -11.17 -10.81 25.38
C ASN A 312 -10.92 -11.67 26.63
N ARG A 313 -10.35 -11.03 27.66
CA ARG A 313 -10.02 -11.66 28.94
C ARG A 313 -11.24 -12.04 29.78
N ALA A 314 -12.43 -11.55 29.44
CA ALA A 314 -13.65 -11.86 30.17
C ALA A 314 -14.09 -13.32 29.99
N VAL A 315 -13.64 -13.98 28.91
CA VAL A 315 -13.93 -15.39 28.64
C VAL A 315 -12.89 -16.28 29.34
N PRO A 316 -13.32 -17.27 30.16
CA PRO A 316 -12.39 -18.18 30.80
C PRO A 316 -11.63 -19.01 29.77
N MET A 317 -10.34 -19.26 30.03
CA MET A 317 -9.47 -20.01 29.10
C MET A 317 -10.01 -21.43 28.87
N GLU A 318 -10.53 -22.08 29.91
CA GLU A 318 -11.11 -23.42 29.85
C GLU A 318 -12.24 -23.52 28.79
N ALA A 319 -13.14 -22.53 28.73
CA ALA A 319 -14.22 -22.51 27.74
C ALA A 319 -13.68 -22.32 26.31
N LEU A 320 -12.61 -21.54 26.15
CA LEU A 320 -11.96 -21.33 24.85
C LEU A 320 -11.20 -22.58 24.39
N GLU A 321 -10.54 -23.29 25.31
CA GLU A 321 -9.86 -24.57 25.03
C GLU A 321 -10.88 -25.66 24.67
N ALA A 322 -11.96 -25.80 25.43
CA ALA A 322 -13.05 -26.71 25.13
C ALA A 322 -13.62 -26.45 23.71
N PHE A 323 -13.91 -25.20 23.39
CA PHE A 323 -14.39 -24.80 22.07
C PHE A 323 -13.37 -25.09 20.94
N THR A 324 -12.13 -24.62 21.10
CA THR A 324 -11.10 -24.74 20.05
C THR A 324 -10.66 -26.17 19.79
N SER A 325 -10.78 -27.07 20.78
CA SER A 325 -10.50 -28.50 20.61
C SER A 325 -11.51 -29.22 19.70
N LYS A 326 -12.74 -28.71 19.57
CA LYS A 326 -13.83 -29.34 18.81
C LYS A 326 -14.15 -28.66 17.48
N THR A 327 -13.58 -27.48 17.25
CA THR A 327 -13.86 -26.65 16.08
C THR A 327 -12.69 -26.59 15.10
N ARG A 328 -12.98 -26.15 13.87
CA ARG A 328 -11.94 -25.94 12.85
C ARG A 328 -11.46 -24.50 12.87
N ILE A 329 -10.39 -24.23 12.12
CA ILE A 329 -9.80 -22.89 12.02
C ILE A 329 -10.79 -21.85 11.47
N GLY A 330 -11.71 -22.30 10.60
CA GLY A 330 -12.85 -21.54 10.11
C GLY A 330 -13.67 -20.87 11.20
N ASP A 331 -14.18 -21.72 12.10
CA ASP A 331 -15.09 -21.31 13.16
C ASP A 331 -14.37 -20.42 14.18
N TRP A 332 -13.14 -20.79 14.52
CA TRP A 332 -12.26 -19.99 15.39
C TRP A 332 -12.06 -18.58 14.84
N TRP A 333 -11.78 -18.44 13.55
CA TRP A 333 -11.52 -17.15 12.93
C TRP A 333 -12.75 -16.24 12.95
N ILE A 334 -13.94 -16.76 12.60
CA ILE A 334 -15.16 -15.95 12.63
C ILE A 334 -15.42 -15.43 14.02
N LEU A 335 -15.28 -16.27 15.06
CA LEU A 335 -15.47 -15.83 16.44
C LEU A 335 -14.36 -14.88 16.90
N TYR A 336 -13.14 -15.05 16.42
CA TYR A 336 -12.06 -14.09 16.67
C TYR A 336 -12.34 -12.73 16.02
N VAL A 337 -12.85 -12.68 14.79
CA VAL A 337 -13.23 -11.40 14.14
C VAL A 337 -14.50 -10.82 14.80
N LEU A 338 -15.46 -11.65 15.18
CA LEU A 338 -16.66 -11.21 15.90
C LEU A 338 -16.29 -10.55 17.24
N SER A 339 -15.30 -11.09 17.96
CA SER A 339 -14.82 -10.53 19.23
C SER A 339 -14.33 -9.08 19.14
N LYS A 340 -13.91 -8.63 17.94
CA LYS A 340 -13.49 -7.25 17.66
C LYS A 340 -14.63 -6.30 17.37
N ASN A 341 -15.80 -6.85 17.02
CA ASN A 341 -16.94 -6.12 16.49
C ASN A 341 -18.09 -5.99 17.49
N ILE A 342 -18.04 -6.71 18.63
CA ILE A 342 -19.10 -6.72 19.63
C ILE A 342 -18.56 -6.43 21.04
N ASP A 343 -19.45 -6.04 21.94
CA ASP A 343 -19.10 -5.77 23.33
C ASP A 343 -18.48 -7.01 24.03
N PRO A 344 -17.41 -6.86 24.82
CA PRO A 344 -16.72 -7.97 25.45
C PRO A 344 -17.59 -8.86 26.35
N LEU A 345 -18.61 -8.30 27.03
CA LEU A 345 -19.51 -9.05 27.89
C LEU A 345 -20.52 -9.87 27.06
N ILE A 346 -21.02 -9.29 25.97
CA ILE A 346 -21.88 -10.02 25.01
C ILE A 346 -21.12 -11.20 24.42
N TYR A 347 -19.87 -10.98 24.01
CA TYR A 347 -19.01 -12.05 23.50
C TYR A 347 -18.78 -13.16 24.53
N LYS A 348 -18.54 -12.80 25.80
CA LYS A 348 -18.41 -13.78 26.88
C LYS A 348 -19.64 -14.66 27.03
N ASP A 349 -20.83 -14.06 27.01
CA ASP A 349 -22.09 -14.81 27.11
C ASP A 349 -22.25 -15.78 25.93
N ILE A 350 -21.97 -15.34 24.71
CA ILE A 350 -22.03 -16.15 23.49
C ILE A 350 -21.04 -17.32 23.59
N MET A 351 -19.78 -17.06 23.92
CA MET A 351 -18.75 -18.09 24.02
C MET A 351 -19.03 -19.11 25.12
N SER A 352 -19.54 -18.67 26.27
CA SER A 352 -19.86 -19.57 27.39
C SER A 352 -21.03 -20.49 27.05
N LYS A 353 -22.06 -19.99 26.34
CA LYS A 353 -23.17 -20.81 25.84
C LYS A 353 -22.71 -21.79 24.76
N LEU A 354 -21.90 -21.33 23.80
CA LEU A 354 -21.36 -22.17 22.74
C LEU A 354 -20.52 -23.32 23.30
N ALA A 355 -19.64 -23.07 24.28
CA ALA A 355 -18.84 -24.11 24.90
C ALA A 355 -19.72 -25.20 25.54
N LYS A 356 -20.74 -24.79 26.31
CA LYS A 356 -21.68 -25.71 26.97
C LYS A 356 -22.50 -26.54 25.98
N GLU A 357 -23.02 -25.94 24.92
CA GLU A 357 -23.83 -26.64 23.92
C GLU A 357 -23.00 -27.60 23.06
N ILE A 358 -21.75 -27.25 22.73
CA ILE A 358 -20.83 -28.13 22.01
C ILE A 358 -20.44 -29.34 22.85
N GLU A 359 -20.18 -29.15 24.15
CA GLU A 359 -19.93 -30.26 25.07
C GLU A 359 -21.15 -31.20 25.16
N THR A 360 -22.36 -30.63 25.29
CA THR A 360 -23.61 -31.38 25.39
C THR A 360 -23.89 -32.18 24.11
N ASN A 361 -23.67 -31.58 22.94
CA ASN A 361 -23.85 -32.26 21.65
C ASN A 361 -22.81 -33.36 21.43
N ALA A 362 -21.57 -33.17 21.91
CA ALA A 362 -20.54 -34.20 21.87
C ALA A 362 -20.85 -35.37 22.80
N SER A 363 -21.38 -35.12 24.00
CA SER A 363 -21.80 -36.20 24.91
C SER A 363 -23.00 -36.99 24.40
N ASN A 364 -23.90 -36.34 23.65
CA ASN A 364 -25.11 -36.98 23.11
C ASN A 364 -24.85 -37.81 21.84
N ASN A 365 -23.66 -37.70 21.21
CA ASN A 365 -23.34 -38.43 19.98
C ASN A 365 -21.99 -39.18 20.11
N PRO A 366 -21.98 -40.41 20.67
CA PRO A 366 -20.77 -41.09 21.12
C PRO A 366 -19.91 -41.74 20.03
N TYR A 367 -20.29 -41.68 18.75
CA TYR A 367 -19.47 -42.21 17.65
C TYR A 367 -18.57 -41.12 17.05
N PRO A 368 -17.24 -41.20 17.22
CA PRO A 368 -16.33 -40.24 16.60
C PRO A 368 -16.28 -40.51 15.09
N SER A 369 -16.56 -39.50 14.26
CA SER A 369 -16.13 -39.53 12.87
C SER A 369 -14.61 -39.53 12.86
N SER A 370 -14.04 -40.62 12.34
CA SER A 370 -12.62 -40.89 12.25
C SER A 370 -11.88 -39.74 11.55
N ALA A 371 -11.17 -38.93 12.33
CA ALA A 371 -10.05 -38.13 11.87
C ALA A 371 -8.83 -38.55 12.70
N PRO A 372 -7.75 -39.05 12.08
CA PRO A 372 -6.59 -39.51 12.84
C PRO A 372 -5.92 -38.33 13.55
N SER A 373 -5.84 -38.42 14.87
CA SER A 373 -4.97 -37.60 15.70
C SER A 373 -3.51 -38.01 15.45
N MET A 374 -2.87 -37.42 14.44
CA MET A 374 -1.41 -37.30 14.49
C MET A 374 -1.06 -36.32 15.61
N PHE A 375 -0.03 -36.62 16.39
CA PHE A 375 0.41 -35.92 17.61
C PHE A 375 -0.26 -36.35 18.93
N ALA A 376 -0.11 -37.63 19.27
CA ALA A 376 0.23 -37.97 20.65
C ALA A 376 1.76 -38.03 20.75
N SER A 377 2.38 -37.08 21.45
CA SER A 377 3.81 -37.14 21.74
C SER A 377 4.06 -38.28 22.72
N SER A 378 4.85 -39.26 22.29
CA SER A 378 5.42 -40.28 23.16
C SER A 378 6.48 -39.66 24.06
N SER A 379 6.18 -39.56 25.34
CA SER A 379 7.16 -39.46 26.41
C SER A 379 7.50 -40.87 26.90
N VAL A 380 8.73 -41.31 26.63
CA VAL A 380 9.51 -42.25 27.45
C VAL A 380 10.94 -41.75 27.46
#